data_AF-A0A8J5CLW5-F1
#
_entry.id   AF-A0A8J5CLW5-F1
#
_cell.length_a   1.000
_cell.length_b   1.000
_cell.length_c   1.000
_cell.angle_alpha   90.00
_cell.angle_beta   90.00
_cell.angle_gamma   90.00
#
_symmetry.space_group_name_H-M   'P 1'
#
loop_
_entity.id
_entity.type
_entity.pdbx_description
1 polymer ?
#
loop_
_entity_poly.entity_id
_entity_poly.type
_entity_poly.pdbx_seq_one_letter_code
_entity_poly.pdbx_strand_id
1 'polypeptide(L)'
;MASNRAPLNDLELLRLLEAYPDKENSHTASTGLKRHLWYLSEDLVGLGFLDDRIPKDTKLKMVQRLQSPATKKGPKRLDPKNFNPQQPIELFVTLRTKEVFFRAILPESESPTFLKKDPGIGSMTKIGSHRKRG
;
A
#
# COMPACT_ATOMS: atom_id res chain seq x y z
N MET A 1 1.37 -15.02 -7.15
CA MET A 1 1.61 -13.84 -6.30
C MET A 1 0.63 -12.75 -6.71
N ALA A 2 -0.41 -12.49 -5.92
CA ALA A 2 -1.49 -11.53 -6.25
C ALA A 2 -1.71 -10.45 -5.17
N SER A 3 -1.08 -10.58 -4.00
CA SER A 3 -1.37 -9.72 -2.83
C SER A 3 -0.73 -8.32 -2.90
N ASN A 4 0.45 -8.18 -3.51
CA ASN A 4 1.16 -6.89 -3.62
C ASN A 4 0.47 -5.86 -4.52
N ARG A 5 -0.42 -6.31 -5.42
CA ARG A 5 -1.16 -5.46 -6.37
C ARG A 5 -2.47 -4.90 -5.83
N ALA A 6 -2.94 -5.44 -4.70
CA ALA A 6 -4.26 -5.12 -4.15
C ALA A 6 -4.44 -3.61 -3.87
N PRO A 7 -3.49 -2.90 -3.23
CA PRO A 7 -3.69 -1.48 -2.90
C PRO A 7 -3.94 -0.59 -4.12
N LEU A 8 -3.17 -0.78 -5.20
CA LEU A 8 -3.31 0.00 -6.42
C LEU A 8 -4.58 -0.37 -7.19
N ASN A 9 -4.86 -1.67 -7.32
CA ASN A 9 -6.05 -2.16 -8.03
C ASN A 9 -7.34 -1.62 -7.39
N ASP A 10 -7.43 -1.65 -6.07
CA ASP A 10 -8.63 -1.23 -5.37
C ASP A 10 -8.84 0.29 -5.43
N LEU A 11 -7.74 1.06 -5.39
CA LEU A 11 -7.80 2.50 -5.66
C LEU A 11 -8.28 2.76 -7.09
N GLU A 12 -7.72 2.08 -8.10
CA GLU A 12 -8.13 2.23 -9.50
C GLU A 12 -9.59 1.84 -9.72
N LEU A 13 -10.04 0.71 -9.17
CA LEU A 13 -11.42 0.26 -9.25
C LEU A 13 -12.37 1.30 -8.65
N LEU A 14 -12.02 1.88 -7.50
CA LEU A 14 -12.86 2.88 -6.87
C LEU A 14 -12.93 4.18 -7.69
N ARG A 15 -11.84 4.59 -8.33
CA ARG A 15 -11.83 5.74 -9.25
C ARG A 15 -12.73 5.49 -10.46
N LEU A 16 -12.69 4.28 -11.02
CA LEU A 16 -13.57 3.87 -12.12
C LEU A 16 -15.03 3.88 -11.71
N LEU A 17 -15.35 3.39 -10.51
CA LEU A 17 -16.72 3.41 -9.98
C LEU A 17 -17.21 4.85 -9.80
N GLU A 18 -16.41 5.77 -9.21
CA GLU A 18 -16.82 7.17 -9.02
C GLU A 18 -16.99 7.93 -10.36
N ALA A 19 -16.23 7.56 -11.39
CA ALA A 19 -16.38 8.10 -12.74
C ALA A 19 -17.57 7.50 -13.53
N TYR A 20 -18.17 6.41 -13.06
CA TYR A 20 -19.21 5.68 -13.81
C TYR A 20 -20.46 6.55 -14.08
N PRO A 21 -21.10 6.44 -15.27
CA PRO A 21 -22.22 7.31 -15.65
C PRO A 21 -23.46 7.13 -14.78
N ASP A 22 -23.80 5.88 -14.43
CA ASP A 22 -24.95 5.57 -13.57
C ASP A 22 -24.61 5.91 -12.11
N LYS A 23 -25.18 7.01 -11.61
CA LYS A 23 -24.83 7.54 -10.29
C LYS A 23 -25.39 6.72 -9.14
N GLU A 24 -26.53 6.06 -9.29
CA GLU A 24 -27.09 5.21 -8.23
C GLU A 24 -26.26 3.93 -8.06
N ASN A 25 -25.96 3.26 -9.18
CA ASN A 25 -25.15 2.06 -9.17
C ASN A 25 -23.69 2.37 -8.79
N SER A 26 -23.13 3.47 -9.30
CA SER A 26 -21.83 3.99 -8.89
C SER A 26 -21.75 4.23 -7.38
N HIS A 27 -22.75 4.93 -6.80
CA HIS A 27 -22.78 5.22 -5.37
C HIS A 27 -22.88 3.94 -4.53
N THR A 28 -23.76 3.01 -4.92
CA THR A 28 -23.95 1.74 -4.21
C THR A 28 -22.69 0.88 -4.25
N ALA A 29 -22.10 0.70 -5.43
CA ALA A 29 -20.88 -0.09 -5.61
C ALA A 29 -19.67 0.54 -4.92
N SER A 30 -19.46 1.85 -5.06
CA SER A 30 -18.35 2.56 -4.40
C SER A 30 -18.49 2.54 -2.88
N THR A 31 -19.69 2.66 -2.34
CA THR A 31 -19.94 2.52 -0.89
C THR A 31 -19.63 1.09 -0.41
N GLY A 32 -20.04 0.07 -1.17
CA GLY A 32 -19.68 -1.32 -0.90
C GLY A 32 -18.16 -1.52 -0.87
N LEU A 33 -17.47 -1.07 -1.92
CA LEU A 33 -16.01 -1.18 -2.02
C LEU A 33 -15.31 -0.45 -0.87
N LYS A 34 -15.70 0.80 -0.56
CA LYS A 34 -15.11 1.59 0.55
C LYS A 34 -15.21 0.87 1.91
N ARG A 35 -16.25 0.05 2.15
CA ARG A 35 -16.37 -0.80 3.36
C ARG A 35 -15.36 -1.95 3.39
N HIS A 36 -14.92 -2.41 2.22
CA HIS A 36 -13.92 -3.46 2.05
C HIS A 36 -12.47 -2.94 1.99
N LEU A 37 -12.26 -1.62 1.84
CA LEU A 37 -10.93 -0.98 1.89
C LEU A 37 -10.36 -0.84 3.31
N TRP A 38 -10.81 -1.64 4.28
CA TRP A 38 -10.26 -1.65 5.65
C TRP A 38 -8.76 -1.97 5.67
N TYR A 39 -8.29 -2.68 4.64
CA TYR A 39 -6.90 -3.04 4.44
C TYR A 39 -6.11 -1.95 3.69
N LEU A 40 -6.74 -0.95 3.07
CA LEU A 40 -6.03 0.25 2.60
C LEU A 40 -5.81 1.23 3.77
N SER A 41 -5.35 0.67 4.89
CA SER A 41 -4.97 1.39 6.10
C SER A 41 -3.46 1.65 6.09
N GLU A 42 -3.01 2.48 7.04
CA GLU A 42 -1.59 2.80 7.22
C GLU A 42 -0.72 1.52 7.31
N ASP A 43 -1.25 0.38 7.73
CA ASP A 43 -0.49 -0.86 7.92
C ASP A 43 -0.14 -1.58 6.61
N LEU A 44 -1.08 -1.61 5.67
CA LEU A 44 -1.04 -2.52 4.52
C LEU A 44 -0.87 -1.79 3.19
N VAL A 45 -1.00 -0.45 3.17
CA VAL A 45 -0.56 0.38 2.02
C VAL A 45 0.92 0.14 1.68
N GLY A 46 1.73 -0.30 2.65
CA GLY A 46 3.13 -0.69 2.45
C GLY A 46 3.33 -1.76 1.37
N LEU A 47 2.32 -2.60 1.10
CA LEU A 47 2.38 -3.57 0.00
C LEU A 47 2.62 -2.91 -1.37
N GLY A 48 2.24 -1.64 -1.54
CA GLY A 48 2.53 -0.86 -2.73
C GLY A 48 4.02 -0.66 -3.00
N PHE A 49 4.91 -0.73 -1.99
CA PHE A 49 6.35 -0.71 -2.25
C PHE A 49 6.80 -1.89 -3.14
N LEU A 50 6.07 -3.01 -3.08
CA LEU A 50 6.32 -4.22 -3.85
C LEU A 50 5.53 -4.28 -5.18
N ASP A 51 4.77 -3.24 -5.53
CA ASP A 51 4.07 -3.17 -6.82
C ASP A 51 4.95 -2.45 -7.85
N ASP A 52 5.35 -3.14 -8.91
CA ASP A 52 6.22 -2.61 -9.96
C ASP A 52 5.52 -1.58 -10.85
N ARG A 53 4.19 -1.50 -10.81
CA ARG A 53 3.42 -0.49 -11.56
C ARG A 53 3.45 0.88 -10.90
N ILE A 54 3.78 0.95 -9.60
CA ILE A 54 3.91 2.22 -8.90
C ILE A 54 5.23 2.88 -9.34
N PRO A 55 5.19 4.07 -9.95
CA PRO A 55 6.39 4.74 -10.43
C PRO A 55 7.40 4.98 -9.32
N LYS A 56 8.69 4.98 -9.67
CA LYS A 56 9.79 5.23 -8.72
C LYS A 56 9.59 6.53 -7.94
N ASP A 57 9.17 7.60 -8.60
CA ASP A 57 8.92 8.89 -7.95
C ASP A 57 7.81 8.80 -6.88
N THR A 58 6.77 8.03 -7.15
CA THR A 58 5.71 7.76 -6.17
C THR A 58 6.23 6.93 -5.00
N LYS A 59 7.06 5.90 -5.26
CA LYS A 59 7.70 5.13 -4.19
C LYS A 59 8.62 5.99 -3.33
N LEU A 60 9.36 6.93 -3.92
CA LEU A 60 10.17 7.90 -3.19
C LEU A 60 9.31 8.81 -2.29
N LYS A 61 8.17 9.29 -2.79
CA LYS A 61 7.21 10.05 -1.97
C LYS A 61 6.62 9.21 -0.84
N MET A 62 6.32 7.93 -1.09
CA MET A 62 5.91 6.99 -0.05
C MET A 62 6.99 6.85 1.04
N VAL A 63 8.28 6.74 0.66
CA VAL A 63 9.39 6.69 1.64
C VAL A 63 9.48 7.97 2.47
N GLN A 64 9.36 9.16 1.85
CA GLN A 64 9.35 10.43 2.57
C GLN A 64 8.22 10.51 3.59
N ARG A 65 7.05 9.93 3.24
CA ARG A 65 5.86 9.90 4.10
C ARG A 65 5.97 8.96 5.29
N LEU A 66 6.93 8.03 5.32
CA LEU A 66 7.19 7.15 6.49
C LEU A 66 7.61 7.90 7.76
N GLN A 67 7.97 9.18 7.66
CA GLN A 67 8.26 10.04 8.82
C GLN A 67 7.03 10.81 9.32
N SER A 68 5.91 10.77 8.58
CA SER A 68 4.69 11.48 8.97
C SER A 68 4.05 10.80 10.19
N PRO A 69 3.57 11.57 11.18
CA PRO A 69 2.91 11.01 12.35
C PRO A 69 1.77 10.07 11.95
N ALA A 70 1.72 8.90 12.58
CA ALA A 70 0.57 8.02 12.49
C ALA A 70 -0.69 8.75 12.96
N THR A 71 -1.84 8.45 12.37
CA THR A 71 -3.08 9.03 12.87
C THR A 71 -3.37 8.50 14.29
N LYS A 72 -3.73 9.40 15.22
CA LYS A 72 -3.94 9.07 16.66
C LYS A 72 -5.01 7.99 16.95
N LYS A 73 -5.76 7.52 15.95
CA LYS A 73 -6.85 6.54 16.14
C LYS A 73 -6.47 5.17 15.55
N GLY A 74 -5.50 4.46 16.12
CA GLY A 74 -5.18 3.06 15.77
C GLY A 74 -5.05 2.79 14.25
N PRO A 75 -5.27 1.56 13.76
CA PRO A 75 -5.58 1.35 12.35
C PRO A 75 -6.90 2.04 12.07
N LYS A 76 -6.84 3.31 11.68
CA LYS A 76 -7.99 3.97 11.09
C LYS A 76 -8.34 3.16 9.87
N ARG A 77 -9.43 2.37 10.00
CA ARG A 77 -10.29 2.07 8.87
C ARG A 77 -10.46 3.39 8.13
N LEU A 78 -10.21 3.39 6.82
CA LEU A 78 -10.55 4.54 6.01
C LEU A 78 -11.97 4.94 6.35
N ASP A 79 -12.15 6.20 6.74
CA ASP A 79 -13.49 6.71 6.99
C ASP A 79 -14.19 6.81 5.64
N PRO A 80 -15.16 5.93 5.31
CA PRO A 80 -15.76 5.90 3.98
C PRO A 80 -16.39 7.23 3.57
N LYS A 81 -16.78 8.05 4.57
CA LYS A 81 -17.42 9.36 4.37
C LYS A 81 -16.41 10.46 4.03
N ASN A 82 -15.19 10.35 4.55
CA ASN A 82 -14.12 11.35 4.38
C ASN A 82 -12.99 10.85 3.47
N PHE A 83 -13.14 9.64 2.92
CA PHE A 83 -12.16 9.05 2.03
C PHE A 83 -12.28 9.59 0.62
N ASN A 84 -11.20 10.19 0.14
CA ASN A 84 -11.06 10.65 -1.23
C ASN A 84 -10.14 9.70 -2.01
N PRO A 85 -10.68 8.84 -2.89
CA PRO A 85 -9.87 7.87 -3.64
C PRO A 85 -9.04 8.48 -4.77
N GLN A 86 -9.25 9.77 -5.06
CA GLN A 86 -8.38 10.53 -5.96
C GLN A 86 -7.09 10.98 -5.27
N GLN A 87 -6.96 10.76 -3.96
CA GLN A 87 -5.71 11.03 -3.27
C GLN A 87 -4.59 10.12 -3.81
N PRO A 88 -3.37 10.66 -3.99
CA PRO A 88 -2.20 9.86 -4.31
C PRO A 88 -1.91 8.81 -3.24
N ILE A 89 -1.44 7.63 -3.66
CA ILE A 89 -1.23 6.47 -2.76
C ILE A 89 -0.22 6.78 -1.64
N GLU A 90 0.75 7.66 -1.89
CA GLU A 90 1.73 8.10 -0.89
C GLU A 90 1.11 8.80 0.32
N LEU A 91 -0.09 9.38 0.20
CA LEU A 91 -0.75 10.08 1.30
C LEU A 91 -1.29 9.12 2.36
N PHE A 92 -1.42 7.84 2.05
CA PHE A 92 -1.85 6.82 3.00
C PHE A 92 -0.69 6.23 3.81
N VAL A 93 0.56 6.57 3.45
CA VAL A 93 1.77 6.09 4.13
C VAL A 93 2.10 6.97 5.33
N THR A 94 2.40 6.34 6.48
CA THR A 94 2.76 7.02 7.74
C THR A 94 3.88 6.26 8.47
N LEU A 95 4.29 6.77 9.64
CA LEU A 95 5.17 6.05 10.56
C LEU A 95 4.61 4.67 10.96
N ARG A 96 3.28 4.51 11.01
CA ARG A 96 2.67 3.21 11.34
C ARG A 96 2.87 2.19 10.23
N THR A 97 2.89 2.62 8.97
CA THR A 97 3.34 1.79 7.85
C THR A 97 4.75 1.28 8.09
N LYS A 98 5.66 2.17 8.54
CA LYS A 98 7.04 1.79 8.87
C LYS A 98 7.08 0.71 9.96
N GLU A 99 6.31 0.90 11.03
CA GLU A 99 6.30 0.02 12.20
C GLU A 99 5.68 -1.34 11.92
N VAL A 100 4.61 -1.40 11.13
CA VAL A 100 3.87 -2.65 10.90
C VAL A 100 4.39 -3.39 9.67
N PHE A 101 4.48 -2.72 8.52
CA PHE A 101 4.88 -3.37 7.26
C PHE A 101 6.32 -3.88 7.30
N PHE A 102 7.27 -3.04 7.69
CA PHE A 102 8.70 -3.41 7.66
C PHE A 102 9.10 -4.36 8.77
N ARG A 103 8.29 -4.50 9.83
CA ARG A 103 8.51 -5.52 10.87
C ARG A 103 7.82 -6.85 10.55
N ALA A 104 6.65 -6.82 9.89
CA ALA A 104 5.87 -8.01 9.63
C ALA A 104 6.22 -8.72 8.31
N ILE A 105 6.66 -7.97 7.29
CA ILE A 105 6.86 -8.51 5.93
C ILE A 105 8.33 -8.70 5.57
N LEU A 106 9.22 -7.89 6.11
CA LEU A 106 10.66 -8.05 5.84
C LEU A 106 11.31 -8.92 6.90
N PRO A 107 12.22 -9.83 6.51
CA PRO A 107 13.13 -10.47 7.45
C PRO A 107 13.84 -9.42 8.30
N GLU A 108 14.07 -9.69 9.58
CA GLU A 108 14.70 -8.74 10.53
C GLU A 108 16.06 -8.23 10.03
N SER A 109 16.78 -9.05 9.25
CA SER A 109 18.04 -8.72 8.59
C SER A 109 17.92 -7.72 7.42
N GLU A 110 16.76 -7.61 6.79
CA GLU A 110 16.51 -6.77 5.62
C GLU A 110 15.75 -5.48 5.95
N SER A 111 15.02 -5.45 7.07
CA SER A 111 14.24 -4.29 7.53
C SER A 111 15.07 -2.97 7.61
N PRO A 112 16.31 -2.95 8.13
CA PRO A 112 17.12 -1.73 8.20
C PRO A 112 17.73 -1.28 6.86
N THR A 113 17.84 -2.19 5.89
CA THR A 113 18.51 -1.95 4.60
C THR A 113 17.55 -1.78 3.44
N PHE A 114 16.30 -2.24 3.55
CA PHE A 114 15.29 -2.13 2.50
C PHE A 114 15.07 -0.67 2.06
N LEU A 115 14.96 0.26 3.01
CA LEU A 115 14.81 1.69 2.72
C LEU A 115 16.13 2.37 2.29
N LYS A 116 17.27 1.69 2.43
CA LYS A 116 18.59 2.17 1.97
C LYS A 116 18.87 1.71 0.53
N LYS A 117 18.18 0.69 0.04
CA LYS A 117 18.22 0.25 -1.36
C LYS A 117 17.37 1.22 -2.19
N ASP A 118 17.78 1.46 -3.43
CA ASP A 118 16.99 2.28 -4.37
C ASP A 118 15.58 1.68 -4.51
N PRO A 119 14.50 2.43 -4.20
CA PRO A 119 13.13 1.93 -4.25
C PRO A 119 12.65 1.55 -5.66
N GLY A 120 13.40 1.89 -6.71
CA GLY A 120 13.18 1.41 -8.07
C GLY A 120 13.68 -0.02 -8.32
N ILE A 121 14.49 -0.60 -7.42
CA ILE A 121 15.01 -1.96 -7.54
C ILE A 121 14.05 -2.91 -6.81
N GLY A 122 12.87 -3.09 -7.41
CA GLY A 122 11.98 -4.20 -7.08
C GLY A 122 12.62 -5.50 -7.55
N SER A 123 13.59 -6.03 -6.81
CA SER A 123 14.07 -7.39 -7.04
C SER A 123 14.33 -8.06 -5.71
N MET A 124 13.30 -8.74 -5.22
CA MET A 124 13.55 -9.95 -4.44
C MET A 124 14.14 -10.98 -5.41
N THR A 125 15.45 -10.92 -5.64
CA THR A 125 16.19 -12.03 -6.22
C THR A 125 15.97 -13.25 -5.34
N LYS A 126 15.13 -14.17 -5.84
CA LYS A 126 14.94 -15.57 -5.43
C LYS A 126 15.64 -15.96 -4.12
N ILE A 127 14.93 -15.82 -2.99
CA ILE A 127 15.32 -16.49 -1.75
C ILE A 127 14.93 -17.95 -1.91
N GLY A 128 15.85 -18.77 -2.40
CA GLY A 128 15.60 -20.19 -2.66
C GLY A 128 16.72 -20.88 -3.40
N SER A 129 17.91 -20.95 -2.79
CA SER A 129 18.79 -22.12 -2.95
C SER A 129 19.84 -22.12 -1.84
N HIS A 130 19.42 -22.49 -0.63
CA HIS A 130 20.32 -23.15 0.30
C HIS A 130 20.07 -24.66 0.18
N ARG A 131 20.74 -25.28 -0.78
CA ARG A 131 21.15 -26.68 -0.63
C ARG A 131 22.64 -26.74 -0.92
N LYS A 132 23.43 -26.56 0.14
CA LYS A 132 24.83 -26.98 0.15
C LYS A 132 24.84 -28.51 0.05
N ARG A 133 25.75 -28.96 -0.81
CA ARG A 133 26.20 -30.31 -1.11
C ARG A 133 26.25 -31.25 0.11
N GLY A 134 25.80 -32.48 -0.14
CA GLY A 134 26.31 -33.74 0.40
C GLY A 134 26.27 -34.73 -0.76
#